data_AF-A0A132PAK3-F1
#
_entry.id   AF-A0A132PAK3-F1
#
_cell.length_a   1.000
_cell.length_b   1.000
_cell.length_c   1.000
_cell.angle_alpha   90.00
_cell.angle_beta   90.00
_cell.angle_gamma   90.00
#
_symmetry.space_group_name_H-M   'P 1'
#
loop_
_entity.id
_entity.type
_entity.pdbx_description
1 polymer ?
#
loop_
_entity_poly.entity_id
_entity_poly.type
_entity_poly.pdbx_seq_one_letter_code
_entity_poly.pdbx_strand_id
1 'polypeptide(L)'
;MILSSLLLTFNLLIQQTIQVSEFLQRKDQKEWLIFLAQLEEELKSSHNVSVKNQQLHYTIEDKQYIIERYQAMIRKRRTSGGHQPMLTSITELQLLEKEHTIYFYVHFENGEDGYAIWTKNDQ
;
A
#
# COMPACT_ATOMS: atom_id res chain seq x y z
N MET A 1 -19.57 39.68 21.05
CA MET A 1 -19.94 39.21 19.70
C MET A 1 -18.73 38.79 18.87
N ILE A 2 -17.72 39.65 18.68
CA ILE A 2 -16.55 39.36 17.82
C ILE A 2 -15.75 38.12 18.29
N LEU A 3 -15.48 38.00 19.59
CA LEU A 3 -14.77 36.84 20.15
C LEU A 3 -15.53 35.53 19.96
N SER A 4 -16.86 35.55 20.15
CA SER A 4 -17.73 34.40 19.94
C SER A 4 -17.75 33.95 18.48
N SER A 5 -17.78 34.89 17.54
CA SER A 5 -17.66 34.60 16.10
C SER A 5 -16.28 34.03 15.74
N LEU A 6 -15.20 34.52 16.36
CA LEU A 6 -13.86 33.97 16.19
C LEU A 6 -13.75 32.52 16.71
N LEU A 7 -14.33 32.24 17.88
CA LEU A 7 -14.33 30.91 18.48
C LEU A 7 -15.17 29.91 17.66
N LEU A 8 -16.34 30.35 17.16
CA LEU A 8 -17.21 29.53 16.32
C LEU A 8 -16.55 29.18 14.98
N THR A 9 -15.89 30.14 14.34
CA THR A 9 -15.15 29.89 13.09
C THR A 9 -13.97 28.97 13.32
N PHE A 10 -13.21 29.14 14.40
CA PHE A 10 -12.14 28.19 14.78
C PHE A 10 -12.67 26.78 14.99
N ASN A 11 -13.79 26.63 15.72
CA ASN A 11 -14.38 25.32 15.97
C ASN A 11 -14.85 24.65 14.67
N LEU A 12 -15.46 25.42 13.77
CA LEU A 12 -15.87 24.92 12.46
C LEU A 12 -14.67 24.42 11.63
N LEU A 13 -13.56 25.17 11.60
CA LEU A 13 -12.35 24.77 10.89
C LEU A 13 -11.72 23.49 11.48
N ILE A 14 -11.72 23.36 12.82
CA ILE A 14 -11.26 22.15 13.50
C ILE A 14 -12.13 20.95 13.10
N GLN A 15 -13.46 21.09 13.16
CA GLN A 15 -14.39 20.00 12.81
C GLN A 15 -14.24 19.57 11.34
N GLN A 16 -14.11 20.53 10.42
CA GLN A 16 -13.87 20.23 9.00
C GLN A 16 -12.56 19.46 8.81
N THR A 17 -11.50 19.87 9.50
CA THR A 17 -10.20 19.20 9.44
C THR A 17 -10.29 17.74 9.91
N ILE A 18 -11.00 17.50 11.03
CA ILE A 18 -11.23 16.14 11.55
C ILE A 18 -12.00 15.29 10.54
N GLN A 19 -13.09 15.82 9.97
CA GLN A 19 -13.90 15.07 9.00
C GLN A 19 -13.12 14.69 7.74
N VAL A 20 -12.30 15.60 7.21
CA VAL A 20 -11.43 15.31 6.06
C VAL A 20 -10.41 14.24 6.42
N SER A 21 -9.78 14.33 7.60
CA SER A 21 -8.84 13.32 8.09
C SER A 21 -9.47 11.94 8.17
N GLU A 22 -10.65 11.81 8.79
CA GLU A 22 -11.36 10.53 8.89
C GLU A 22 -11.80 9.97 7.54
N PHE A 23 -12.15 10.84 6.58
CA PHE A 23 -12.49 10.43 5.23
C PHE A 23 -11.28 9.87 4.49
N LEU A 24 -10.13 10.55 4.58
CA LEU A 24 -8.88 10.09 3.98
C LEU A 24 -8.40 8.78 4.60
N GLN A 25 -8.42 8.67 5.93
CA GLN A 25 -8.09 7.44 6.64
C GLN A 25 -8.97 6.26 6.19
N ARG A 26 -10.29 6.47 6.05
CA ARG A 26 -11.21 5.45 5.51
C ARG A 26 -10.89 5.08 4.05
N LYS A 27 -10.49 6.05 3.22
CA LYS A 27 -10.05 5.78 1.85
C LYS A 27 -8.81 4.89 1.85
N ASP A 28 -7.78 5.26 2.61
CA ASP A 28 -6.50 4.55 2.64
C ASP A 28 -6.67 3.13 3.21
N GLN A 29 -7.49 2.95 4.24
CA GLN A 29 -7.86 1.63 4.76
C GLN A 29 -8.56 0.76 3.71
N LYS A 30 -9.50 1.33 2.94
CA LYS A 30 -10.17 0.59 1.86
C LYS A 30 -9.19 0.21 0.75
N GLU A 31 -8.32 1.13 0.36
CA GLU A 31 -7.31 0.89 -0.66
C GLU A 31 -6.30 -0.17 -0.24
N TRP A 32 -5.88 -0.15 1.03
CA TRP A 32 -5.05 -1.18 1.64
C TRP A 32 -5.69 -2.57 1.53
N LEU A 33 -6.98 -2.71 1.86
CA LEU A 33 -7.69 -3.99 1.74
C LEU A 33 -7.78 -4.47 0.28
N ILE A 34 -8.00 -3.56 -0.67
CA ILE A 34 -8.01 -3.89 -2.11
C ILE A 34 -6.62 -4.35 -2.55
N PHE A 35 -5.55 -3.66 -2.12
CA PHE A 35 -4.18 -4.05 -2.38
C PHE A 35 -3.89 -5.47 -1.88
N LEU A 36 -4.27 -5.78 -0.63
CA LEU A 36 -4.08 -7.11 -0.06
C LEU A 36 -4.80 -8.20 -0.86
N ALA A 37 -6.06 -7.97 -1.22
CA ALA A 37 -6.85 -8.93 -2.00
C ALA A 37 -6.25 -9.15 -3.41
N GLN A 38 -5.78 -8.08 -4.06
CA GLN A 38 -5.10 -8.19 -5.36
C GLN A 38 -3.77 -8.93 -5.22
N LEU A 39 -2.97 -8.61 -4.21
CA LEU A 39 -1.69 -9.25 -3.95
C LEU A 39 -1.87 -10.76 -3.70
N GLU A 40 -2.86 -11.14 -2.90
CA GLU A 40 -3.17 -12.54 -2.62
C GLU A 40 -3.51 -13.31 -3.90
N GLU A 41 -4.41 -12.78 -4.73
CA GLU A 41 -4.81 -13.43 -5.99
C GLU A 41 -3.65 -13.55 -6.98
N GLU A 42 -2.81 -12.51 -7.08
CA GLU A 42 -1.62 -12.56 -7.93
C GLU A 42 -0.61 -13.60 -7.45
N LEU A 43 -0.32 -13.62 -6.15
CA LEU A 43 0.69 -14.53 -5.61
C LEU A 43 0.23 -15.98 -5.60
N LYS A 44 -1.08 -16.23 -5.48
CA LYS A 44 -1.69 -17.57 -5.52
C LYS A 44 -1.40 -18.32 -6.83
N SER A 45 -1.36 -17.62 -7.96
CA SER A 45 -1.08 -18.19 -9.29
C SER A 45 0.40 -18.06 -9.71
N SER A 46 1.24 -17.53 -8.82
CA SER A 46 2.62 -17.19 -9.12
C SER A 46 3.62 -18.26 -8.70
N HIS A 47 4.78 -18.23 -9.36
CA HIS A 47 5.92 -19.09 -9.07
C HIS A 47 7.20 -18.25 -9.00
N ASN A 48 8.27 -18.84 -8.47
CA ASN A 48 9.59 -18.19 -8.32
C ASN A 48 9.52 -16.86 -7.55
N VAL A 49 8.69 -16.80 -6.50
CA VAL A 49 8.50 -15.58 -5.71
C VAL A 49 9.73 -15.31 -4.85
N SER A 50 10.31 -14.11 -4.98
CA SER A 50 11.48 -13.68 -4.20
C SER A 50 11.54 -12.17 -4.04
N VAL A 51 12.16 -11.69 -2.97
CA VAL A 51 12.45 -10.29 -2.71
C VAL A 51 13.90 -9.99 -3.08
N LYS A 52 14.11 -8.99 -3.93
CA LYS A 52 15.43 -8.48 -4.31
C LYS A 52 15.39 -6.96 -4.35
N ASN A 53 16.33 -6.29 -3.69
CA ASN A 53 16.44 -4.82 -3.69
C ASN A 53 15.14 -4.07 -3.32
N GLN A 54 14.41 -4.52 -2.29
CA GLN A 54 13.08 -4.00 -1.92
C GLN A 54 12.03 -4.10 -3.04
N GLN A 55 12.17 -5.09 -3.92
CA GLN A 55 11.21 -5.42 -4.97
C GLN A 55 10.79 -6.88 -4.83
N LEU A 56 9.50 -7.14 -5.00
CA LEU A 56 8.96 -8.50 -5.08
C LEU A 56 8.94 -8.94 -6.54
N HIS A 57 9.66 -10.00 -6.85
CA HIS A 57 9.71 -10.63 -8.16
C HIS A 57 8.91 -11.92 -8.14
N TYR A 58 8.11 -12.15 -9.18
CA TYR A 58 7.33 -13.37 -9.35
C TYR A 58 7.03 -13.63 -10.82
N THR A 59 6.65 -14.86 -11.15
CA THR A 59 6.35 -15.30 -12.52
C THR A 59 4.93 -15.86 -12.61
N ILE A 60 4.17 -15.44 -13.62
CA ILE A 60 2.86 -16.01 -13.97
C ILE A 60 2.87 -16.27 -15.48
N GLU A 61 2.56 -17.50 -15.91
CA GLU A 61 2.56 -17.91 -17.33
C GLU A 61 3.82 -17.47 -18.09
N ASP A 62 5.01 -17.79 -17.56
CA ASP A 62 6.33 -17.42 -18.12
C ASP A 62 6.61 -15.89 -18.23
N LYS A 63 5.71 -15.05 -17.71
CA LYS A 63 5.87 -13.60 -17.67
C LYS A 63 6.37 -13.17 -16.30
N GLN A 64 7.45 -12.39 -16.28
CA GLN A 64 8.03 -11.85 -15.06
C GLN A 64 7.36 -10.54 -14.67
N TYR A 65 7.00 -10.44 -13.40
CA TYR A 65 6.39 -9.27 -12.78
C TYR A 65 7.22 -8.80 -11.60
N ILE A 66 7.10 -7.50 -11.35
CA ILE A 66 7.79 -6.81 -10.27
C ILE A 66 6.79 -5.93 -9.56
N ILE A 67 6.65 -6.11 -8.25
CA ILE A 67 5.97 -5.20 -7.34
C ILE A 67 7.04 -4.41 -6.57
N GLU A 68 6.99 -3.10 -6.67
CA GLU A 68 7.99 -2.20 -6.08
C GLU A 68 7.37 -0.87 -5.67
N ARG A 69 8.04 -0.14 -4.77
CA ARG A 69 7.74 1.27 -4.53
C ARG A 69 8.20 2.11 -5.71
N TYR A 70 7.34 3.03 -6.13
CA TYR A 70 7.64 4.05 -7.10
C TYR A 70 7.00 5.36 -6.65
N GLN A 71 7.80 6.38 -6.33
CA GLN A 71 7.30 7.62 -5.75
C GLN A 71 6.41 7.33 -4.52
N ALA A 72 5.20 7.89 -4.46
CA ALA A 72 4.24 7.73 -3.36
C ALA A 72 3.26 6.55 -3.56
N MET A 73 3.66 5.53 -4.33
CA MET A 73 2.82 4.36 -4.60
C MET A 73 3.61 3.05 -4.60
N ILE A 74 2.90 1.95 -4.36
CA ILE A 74 3.30 0.60 -4.77
C ILE A 74 2.71 0.36 -6.15
N ARG A 75 3.56 -0.07 -7.09
CA ARG A 75 3.15 -0.44 -8.43
C ARG A 75 3.56 -1.87 -8.76
N LYS A 76 2.77 -2.49 -9.63
CA LYS A 76 3.15 -3.65 -10.41
C LYS A 76 3.62 -3.22 -11.80
N ARG A 77 4.63 -3.89 -12.33
CA ARG A 77 5.06 -3.76 -13.72
C ARG A 77 5.53 -5.09 -14.29
N ARG A 78 5.49 -5.23 -15.61
CA ARG A 78 6.21 -6.31 -16.29
C ARG A 78 7.63 -5.87 -16.63
N THR A 79 8.53 -6.84 -16.78
CA THR A 79 9.87 -6.58 -17.32
C THR A 79 9.83 -6.03 -18.74
N SER A 80 8.82 -6.41 -19.53
CA SER A 80 8.60 -5.93 -20.90
C SER A 80 7.90 -4.57 -21.01
N GLY A 81 7.53 -3.93 -19.90
CA GLY A 81 6.90 -2.61 -19.86
C GLY A 81 5.47 -2.60 -19.30
N GLY A 82 4.90 -1.41 -19.18
CA GLY A 82 3.61 -1.16 -18.53
C GLY A 82 3.73 -1.03 -17.00
N HIS A 83 2.82 -0.28 -16.39
CA HIS A 83 2.73 -0.13 -14.93
C HIS A 83 1.27 -0.06 -14.48
N GLN A 84 0.98 -0.66 -13.34
CA GLN A 84 -0.31 -0.64 -12.67
C GLN A 84 -0.09 -0.19 -11.22
N PRO A 85 -0.61 0.96 -10.80
CA PRO A 85 -0.67 1.33 -9.39
C PRO A 85 -1.51 0.29 -8.63
N MET A 86 -1.02 -0.17 -7.48
CA MET A 86 -1.74 -1.12 -6.61
C MET A 86 -2.11 -0.53 -5.25
N LEU A 87 -1.29 0.41 -4.75
CA LEU A 87 -1.54 1.14 -3.51
C LEU A 87 -0.93 2.54 -3.63
N THR A 88 -1.67 3.58 -3.31
CA THR A 88 -1.22 4.98 -3.35
C THR A 88 -1.12 5.59 -1.96
N SER A 89 -0.63 6.84 -1.89
CA SER A 89 -0.47 7.59 -0.64
C SER A 89 0.45 6.92 0.38
N ILE A 90 1.57 6.36 -0.08
CA ILE A 90 2.58 5.76 0.79
C ILE A 90 3.88 6.56 0.80
N THR A 91 4.54 6.64 1.95
CA THR A 91 5.88 7.21 2.05
C THR A 91 6.94 6.13 1.96
N GLU A 92 6.65 4.92 2.42
CA GLU A 92 7.63 3.83 2.53
C GLU A 92 7.03 2.45 2.22
N LEU A 93 7.85 1.57 1.64
CA LEU A 93 7.61 0.14 1.51
C LEU A 93 8.89 -0.57 1.95
N GLN A 94 8.75 -1.50 2.90
CA GLN A 94 9.81 -2.45 3.23
C GLN A 94 9.34 -3.87 2.96
N LEU A 95 10.19 -4.62 2.25
CA LEU A 95 9.98 -6.03 1.98
C LEU A 95 11.07 -6.82 2.69
N LEU A 96 10.67 -7.83 3.46
CA LEU A 96 11.60 -8.71 4.14
C LEU A 96 11.23 -10.15 3.84
N GLU A 97 12.16 -10.88 3.22
CA GLU A 97 12.03 -12.31 3.01
C GLU A 97 12.79 -13.07 4.10
N LYS A 98 12.09 -13.98 4.78
CA LYS A 98 12.67 -14.93 5.73
C LYS A 98 12.14 -16.31 5.41
N GLU A 99 13.04 -17.22 5.05
CA GLU A 99 12.70 -18.61 4.70
C GLU A 99 11.59 -18.66 3.62
N HIS A 100 10.41 -19.16 3.97
CA HIS A 100 9.25 -19.28 3.08
C HIS A 100 8.23 -18.15 3.30
N THR A 101 8.59 -17.07 3.99
CA THR A 101 7.66 -15.99 4.33
C THR A 101 8.18 -14.64 3.86
N ILE A 102 7.28 -13.84 3.28
CA ILE A 102 7.52 -12.47 2.86
C ILE A 102 6.68 -11.55 3.72
N TYR A 103 7.35 -10.61 4.36
CA TYR A 103 6.74 -9.56 5.17
C TYR A 103 6.71 -8.26 4.36
N PHE A 104 5.55 -7.63 4.33
CA PHE A 104 5.32 -6.31 3.77
C PHE A 104 5.07 -5.35 4.93
N TYR A 105 5.84 -4.27 4.96
CA TYR A 105 5.59 -3.12 5.81
C TYR A 105 5.41 -1.89 4.93
N VAL A 106 4.34 -1.13 5.19
CA VAL A 106 3.99 0.07 4.45
C VAL A 106 3.73 1.20 5.43
N HIS A 107 4.36 2.35 5.20
CA HIS A 107 4.02 3.59 5.92
C HIS A 107 3.21 4.51 5.00
N PHE A 108 2.05 4.96 5.46
CA PHE A 108 1.13 5.81 4.71
C PHE A 108 1.41 7.30 4.96
N GLU A 109 1.07 8.16 3.98
CA GLU A 109 1.20 9.62 4.12
C GLU A 109 0.34 10.20 5.25
N ASN A 110 -0.73 9.49 5.64
CA ASN A 110 -1.59 9.85 6.76
C ASN A 110 -0.99 9.50 8.14
N GLY A 111 0.19 8.87 8.17
CA GLY A 111 0.91 8.47 9.39
C GLY A 111 0.58 7.07 9.92
N GLU A 112 -0.32 6.32 9.26
CA GLU A 112 -0.62 4.93 9.61
C GLU A 112 0.40 3.94 9.04
N ASP A 113 0.41 2.74 9.62
CA ASP A 113 1.22 1.62 9.17
C ASP A 113 0.35 0.45 8.71
N GLY A 114 0.74 -0.18 7.59
CA GLY A 114 0.18 -1.43 7.09
C GLY A 114 1.18 -2.58 7.19
N TYR A 115 0.72 -3.74 7.64
CA TYR A 115 1.53 -4.95 7.75
C TYR A 115 0.83 -6.10 7.03
N ALA A 116 1.56 -6.81 6.17
CA ALA A 116 1.07 -8.02 5.52
C ALA A 116 2.12 -9.12 5.58
N ILE A 117 1.65 -10.36 5.64
CA ILE A 117 2.48 -11.55 5.64
C ILE A 117 1.96 -12.45 4.54
N TRP A 118 2.86 -12.93 3.70
CA TRP A 118 2.56 -13.94 2.71
C TRP A 118 3.52 -15.11 2.83
N THR A 119 2.98 -16.33 2.82
CA THR A 119 3.77 -17.56 2.86
C THR A 119 3.84 -18.13 1.44
N LYS A 120 5.05 -18.43 0.99
CA LYS A 120 5.31 -19.10 -0.27
C LYS A 120 4.62 -20.45 -0.27
N ASN A 121 3.89 -20.74 -1.34
CA ASN A 121 3.40 -22.08 -1.56
C ASN A 121 4.61 -22.96 -1.94
N ASP A 122 4.84 -24.00 -1.16
CA ASP A 122 5.76 -25.09 -1.52
C ASP A 122 5.12 -25.84 -2.71
N GLN A 123 5.49 -25.46 -3.94
CA GLN A 123 5.17 -26.22 -5.15
C GLN A 123 6.46 -26.79 -5.75
#